data_AF-Q2HR35-F1
#
_entry.id   AF-Q2HR35-F1
#
_cell.length_a   1.000
_cell.length_b   1.000
_cell.length_c   1.000
_cell.angle_alpha   90.00
_cell.angle_beta   90.00
_cell.angle_gamma   90.00
#
_symmetry.space_group_name_H-M   'P 1'
#
loop_
_entity.id
_entity.type
_entity.pdbx_description
1 polymer ?
#
loop_
_entity_poly.entity_id
_entity_poly.type
_entity_poly.pdbx_seq_one_letter_code
_entity_poly.pdbx_strand_id
1 'polypeptide(L)'
;MFRGERINVTEGRAVLHTALRAPLEAVVEVAGENVVPKVHAVLDKMSDFAEQVRSGKWTGHTGRRIRNVVNIGIGGSDLGPAMAYEALRAFTDRDLTVRFVSNVDGADLHEAVRDLDPAETLFVVASKTFTTIETITNATSARTWLLAGLGGESEAVARHFVALSTNVEKVADFGIDTANMFEFWDWVGGRYSFDSAIGLSLMIAIGPDRFREMLDGFHLVDEHFRTAPAESNAPLLLGLLGVWYGDFFGAQSHAVLPYSHYLSKFTAYLQQLDMESNGKSVDREGHPVEWQTGPVVWGTPGTNGQHAYYQLLPPGHEDDPGRSDRLRQPVDELGAELAAQHDLLMANLFAQGQALAFGKTADEVRAEGVPEEQVPHRTFRGNHPTTTVLAAELTPSVLGQLIALYEHKVFVQGAIWNIDSFDQWGVELGKVLAKRVEPALTEGADVPGLDPSTAALVATYRTLRKK
;
A
#
# COMPACT_ATOMS: atom_id res chain seq x y z
N MET A 1 -6.04 -21.04 2.94
CA MET A 1 -5.83 -19.68 3.50
C MET A 1 -6.54 -19.57 4.86
N PHE A 2 -7.86 -19.35 4.91
CA PHE A 2 -8.64 -19.10 6.14
C PHE A 2 -8.42 -20.09 7.30
N ARG A 3 -8.10 -21.36 7.02
CA ARG A 3 -7.87 -22.39 8.07
C ARG A 3 -6.48 -22.35 8.71
N GLY A 4 -5.62 -21.42 8.34
CA GLY A 4 -4.24 -21.34 8.87
C GLY A 4 -3.28 -22.38 8.31
N GLU A 5 -3.66 -23.07 7.23
CA GLU A 5 -2.76 -23.96 6.50
C GLU A 5 -1.57 -23.20 5.91
N ARG A 6 -0.43 -23.90 5.83
CA ARG A 6 0.83 -23.37 5.30
C ARG A 6 0.84 -23.32 3.78
N ILE A 7 0.10 -22.36 3.23
CA ILE A 7 -0.05 -22.20 1.77
C ILE A 7 1.07 -21.38 1.13
N ASN A 8 1.84 -20.62 1.92
CA ASN A 8 3.13 -20.07 1.48
C ASN A 8 4.15 -21.23 1.59
N VAL A 9 4.34 -21.92 0.47
CA VAL A 9 5.03 -23.20 0.42
C VAL A 9 6.55 -23.02 0.48
N THR A 10 7.05 -21.92 -0.09
CA THR A 10 8.50 -21.69 -0.18
C THR A 10 9.09 -21.23 1.15
N GLU A 11 8.31 -20.54 1.98
CA GLU A 11 8.72 -20.15 3.34
C GLU A 11 8.15 -21.06 4.44
N GLY A 12 7.25 -22.00 4.09
CA GLY A 12 6.64 -22.93 5.03
C GLY A 12 5.74 -22.25 6.08
N ARG A 13 5.04 -21.18 5.69
CA ARG A 13 4.25 -20.30 6.58
C ARG A 13 2.75 -20.34 6.27
N ALA A 14 1.94 -20.09 7.31
CA ALA A 14 0.54 -19.77 7.13
C ALA A 14 0.38 -18.39 6.46
N VAL A 15 -0.80 -18.13 5.90
CA VAL A 15 -1.16 -16.84 5.31
C VAL A 15 -2.51 -16.43 5.88
N LEU A 16 -2.50 -15.45 6.77
CA LEU A 16 -3.61 -15.19 7.68
C LEU A 16 -3.89 -13.71 7.94
N HIS A 17 -3.65 -12.82 6.97
CA HIS A 17 -4.10 -11.42 7.08
C HIS A 17 -5.61 -11.32 7.42
N THR A 18 -6.42 -12.26 6.97
CA THR A 18 -7.85 -12.39 7.35
C THR A 18 -8.09 -12.60 8.85
N ALA A 19 -7.13 -13.15 9.60
CA ALA A 19 -7.23 -13.29 11.06
C ALA A 19 -7.05 -11.95 11.79
N LEU A 20 -6.42 -10.94 11.17
CA LEU A 20 -6.20 -9.61 11.75
C LEU A 20 -7.51 -8.83 11.95
N ARG A 21 -8.51 -9.14 11.13
CA ARG A 21 -9.84 -8.53 11.14
C ARG A 21 -10.95 -9.51 11.52
N ALA A 22 -10.61 -10.65 12.13
CA ALA A 22 -11.60 -11.62 12.58
C ALA A 22 -12.30 -11.15 13.88
N PRO A 23 -13.60 -11.42 14.06
CA PRO A 23 -14.30 -11.19 15.33
C PRO A 23 -13.62 -11.90 16.51
N LEU A 24 -13.77 -11.37 17.72
CA LEU A 24 -13.08 -11.86 18.91
C LEU A 24 -13.38 -13.35 19.21
N GLU A 25 -14.58 -13.79 18.90
CA GLU A 25 -15.07 -15.16 19.07
C GLU A 25 -14.60 -16.14 17.97
N ALA A 26 -13.96 -15.65 16.91
CA ALA A 26 -13.47 -16.49 15.84
C ALA A 26 -12.35 -17.42 16.33
N VAL A 27 -12.29 -18.61 15.71
CA VAL A 27 -11.25 -19.60 15.98
C VAL A 27 -10.46 -19.83 14.69
N VAL A 28 -9.23 -19.35 14.68
CA VAL A 28 -8.29 -19.54 13.58
C VAL A 28 -7.00 -20.12 14.14
N GLU A 29 -6.71 -21.37 13.82
CA GLU A 29 -5.59 -22.09 14.40
C GLU A 29 -4.35 -22.07 13.51
N VAL A 30 -3.20 -21.78 14.11
CA VAL A 30 -1.87 -21.99 13.51
C VAL A 30 -1.10 -22.93 14.42
N ALA A 31 -0.69 -24.08 13.88
CA ALA A 31 0.04 -25.09 14.66
C ALA A 31 -0.67 -25.50 15.98
N GLY A 32 -2.00 -25.51 15.99
CA GLY A 32 -2.82 -25.89 17.15
C GLY A 32 -3.08 -24.79 18.17
N GLU A 33 -2.70 -23.53 17.89
CA GLU A 33 -3.00 -22.37 18.73
C GLU A 33 -3.95 -21.41 18.02
N ASN A 34 -5.03 -20.99 18.70
CA ASN A 34 -5.91 -19.93 18.19
C ASN A 34 -5.20 -18.57 18.24
N VAL A 35 -5.01 -17.94 17.08
CA VAL A 35 -4.27 -16.67 16.98
C VAL A 35 -5.13 -15.44 17.28
N VAL A 36 -6.45 -15.54 17.17
CA VAL A 36 -7.40 -14.41 17.29
C VAL A 36 -7.28 -13.66 18.63
N PRO A 37 -7.18 -14.33 19.80
CA PRO A 37 -7.01 -13.60 21.07
C PRO A 37 -5.74 -12.74 21.12
N LYS A 38 -4.64 -13.17 20.47
CA LYS A 38 -3.40 -12.40 20.41
C LYS A 38 -3.53 -11.19 19.47
N VAL A 39 -4.29 -11.32 18.38
CA VAL A 39 -4.65 -10.21 17.50
C VAL A 39 -5.38 -9.11 18.28
N HIS A 40 -6.45 -9.48 18.98
CA HIS A 40 -7.24 -8.51 19.75
C HIS A 40 -6.45 -7.87 20.89
N ALA A 41 -5.58 -8.63 21.58
CA ALA A 41 -4.70 -8.07 22.60
C ALA A 41 -3.77 -6.96 22.06
N VAL A 42 -3.24 -7.13 20.83
CA VAL A 42 -2.45 -6.08 20.17
C VAL A 42 -3.34 -4.91 19.75
N LEU A 43 -4.52 -5.15 19.18
CA LEU A 43 -5.47 -4.09 18.80
C LEU A 43 -5.90 -3.24 20.00
N ASP A 44 -6.13 -3.86 21.16
CA ASP A 44 -6.48 -3.16 22.40
C ASP A 44 -5.30 -2.33 22.92
N LYS A 45 -4.09 -2.91 22.92
CA LYS A 45 -2.87 -2.17 23.26
C LYS A 45 -2.65 -0.96 22.34
N MET A 46 -2.86 -1.12 21.03
CA MET A 46 -2.80 -0.03 20.06
C MET A 46 -3.86 1.04 20.34
N SER A 47 -5.09 0.61 20.66
CA SER A 47 -6.21 1.49 20.97
C SER A 47 -5.90 2.37 22.19
N ASP A 48 -5.44 1.75 23.27
CA ASP A 48 -5.04 2.44 24.50
C ASP A 48 -3.92 3.45 24.26
N PHE A 49 -2.92 3.09 23.46
CA PHE A 49 -1.83 3.98 23.12
C PHE A 49 -2.29 5.14 22.23
N ALA A 50 -3.09 4.85 21.20
CA ALA A 50 -3.64 5.86 20.30
C ALA A 50 -4.50 6.87 21.05
N GLU A 51 -5.34 6.43 21.98
CA GLU A 51 -6.11 7.34 22.84
C GLU A 51 -5.24 8.20 23.74
N GLN A 52 -4.16 7.66 24.30
CA GLN A 52 -3.23 8.44 25.11
C GLN A 52 -2.55 9.55 24.30
N VAL A 53 -2.09 9.24 23.08
CA VAL A 53 -1.50 10.24 22.16
C VAL A 53 -2.54 11.29 21.78
N ARG A 54 -3.70 10.85 21.30
CA ARG A 54 -4.79 11.74 20.85
C ARG A 54 -5.31 12.63 21.96
N SER A 55 -5.51 12.12 23.18
CA SER A 55 -5.96 12.93 24.32
C SER A 55 -4.88 13.83 24.91
N GLY A 56 -3.61 13.63 24.55
CA GLY A 56 -2.47 14.34 25.13
C GLY A 56 -2.03 13.84 26.50
N LYS A 57 -2.57 12.70 26.97
CA LYS A 57 -2.06 12.00 28.16
C LYS A 57 -0.63 11.49 27.93
N TRP A 58 -0.32 11.05 26.70
CA TRP A 58 1.04 10.77 26.29
C TRP A 58 1.74 12.09 25.95
N THR A 59 2.75 12.44 26.74
CA THR A 59 3.58 13.62 26.53
C THR A 59 4.97 13.22 26.08
N GLY A 60 5.60 14.10 25.29
CA GLY A 60 7.02 14.03 25.02
C GLY A 60 7.86 14.23 26.27
N HIS A 61 9.18 14.15 26.11
CA HIS A 61 10.18 14.25 27.17
C HIS A 61 10.07 15.53 28.01
N THR A 62 9.67 16.64 27.37
CA THR A 62 9.50 17.95 28.01
C THR A 62 8.13 18.13 28.69
N GLY A 63 7.26 17.11 28.66
CA GLY A 63 5.88 17.21 29.14
C GLY A 63 4.90 17.85 28.15
N ARG A 64 5.34 18.22 26.94
CA ARG A 64 4.45 18.74 25.89
C ARG A 64 3.64 17.61 25.23
N ARG A 65 2.42 17.93 24.81
CA ARG A 65 1.55 17.00 24.05
C ARG A 65 2.17 16.70 22.69
N ILE A 66 2.10 15.43 22.27
CA ILE A 66 2.48 15.04 20.91
C ILE A 66 1.50 15.66 19.91
N ARG A 67 2.05 16.34 18.91
CA ARG A 67 1.32 16.94 17.77
C ARG A 67 1.70 16.32 16.45
N ASN A 68 2.89 15.71 16.37
CA ASN A 68 3.43 15.18 15.13
C ASN A 68 3.70 13.68 15.27
N VAL A 69 3.29 12.89 14.30
CA VAL A 69 3.56 11.45 14.22
C VAL A 69 4.25 11.16 12.89
N VAL A 70 5.43 10.57 12.95
CA VAL A 70 6.22 10.22 11.76
C VAL A 70 6.41 8.71 11.71
N ASN A 71 5.76 8.06 10.74
CA ASN A 71 5.95 6.65 10.46
C ASN A 71 7.23 6.45 9.64
N ILE A 72 8.11 5.55 10.09
CA ILE A 72 9.34 5.18 9.39
C ILE A 72 9.25 3.71 9.01
N GLY A 73 9.15 3.42 7.73
CA GLY A 73 9.00 2.06 7.20
C GLY A 73 9.12 2.07 5.68
N ILE A 74 9.30 0.92 5.02
CA ILE A 74 9.36 0.85 3.55
C ILE A 74 8.51 -0.30 3.03
N GLY A 75 8.00 -0.18 1.81
CA GLY A 75 7.13 -1.18 1.18
C GLY A 75 5.84 -1.35 1.98
N GLY A 76 5.59 -2.56 2.48
CA GLY A 76 4.36 -2.87 3.21
C GLY A 76 4.19 -2.10 4.52
N SER A 77 5.29 -1.67 5.13
CA SER A 77 5.32 -0.85 6.34
C SER A 77 5.05 0.65 6.09
N ASP A 78 4.86 1.05 4.83
CA ASP A 78 4.69 2.45 4.40
C ASP A 78 3.47 2.64 3.50
N LEU A 79 3.41 1.90 2.38
CA LEU A 79 2.41 2.11 1.33
C LEU A 79 0.97 1.98 1.86
N GLY A 80 0.70 0.97 2.69
CA GLY A 80 -0.60 0.79 3.32
C GLY A 80 -0.98 1.94 4.27
N PRO A 81 -0.19 2.20 5.34
CA PRO A 81 -0.44 3.32 6.24
C PRO A 81 -0.56 4.69 5.54
N ALA A 82 0.35 4.99 4.61
CA ALA A 82 0.37 6.26 3.89
C ALA A 82 -0.83 6.42 2.96
N MET A 83 -1.25 5.34 2.29
CA MET A 83 -2.44 5.34 1.45
C MET A 83 -3.70 5.52 2.27
N ALA A 84 -3.85 4.77 3.36
CA ALA A 84 -5.06 4.81 4.17
C ALA A 84 -5.22 6.13 4.92
N TYR A 85 -4.11 6.76 5.34
CA TYR A 85 -4.14 8.12 5.89
C TYR A 85 -4.67 9.14 4.87
N GLU A 86 -4.23 9.07 3.61
CA GLU A 86 -4.73 9.98 2.57
C GLU A 86 -6.20 9.66 2.23
N ALA A 87 -6.55 8.38 2.13
CA ALA A 87 -7.91 7.93 1.83
C ALA A 87 -8.93 8.36 2.91
N LEU A 88 -8.53 8.29 4.18
CA LEU A 88 -9.38 8.62 5.33
C LEU A 88 -9.06 9.99 5.92
N ARG A 89 -8.48 10.89 5.12
CA ARG A 89 -8.07 12.21 5.58
C ARG A 89 -9.22 13.01 6.17
N ALA A 90 -10.47 12.81 5.74
CA ALA A 90 -11.65 13.45 6.33
C ALA A 90 -11.98 12.98 7.76
N PHE A 91 -11.44 11.84 8.21
CA PHE A 91 -11.67 11.27 9.54
C PHE A 91 -10.52 11.53 10.50
N THR A 92 -9.44 12.17 10.04
CA THR A 92 -8.26 12.42 10.86
C THR A 92 -8.52 13.51 11.90
N ASP A 93 -7.91 13.38 13.07
CA ASP A 93 -7.78 14.48 14.02
C ASP A 93 -6.90 15.58 13.41
N ARG A 94 -7.52 16.72 13.06
CA ARG A 94 -6.86 17.86 12.39
C ARG A 94 -5.82 18.56 13.28
N ASP A 95 -5.82 18.27 14.58
CA ASP A 95 -4.82 18.74 15.53
C ASP A 95 -3.49 17.97 15.46
N LEU A 96 -3.45 16.85 14.71
CA LEU A 96 -2.27 16.01 14.52
C LEU A 96 -1.72 16.15 13.11
N THR A 97 -0.40 16.26 13.00
CA THR A 97 0.34 16.15 11.75
C THR A 97 0.91 14.76 11.63
N VAL A 98 0.48 13.99 10.64
CA VAL A 98 0.99 12.64 10.38
C VAL A 98 1.78 12.61 9.08
N ARG A 99 3.00 12.07 9.12
CA ARG A 99 3.94 11.98 7.99
C ARG A 99 4.54 10.58 7.88
N PHE A 100 5.07 10.28 6.70
CA PHE A 100 5.59 8.97 6.34
C PHE A 100 6.97 9.16 5.70
N VAL A 101 7.95 8.38 6.16
CA VAL A 101 9.34 8.38 5.68
C VAL A 101 9.70 6.96 5.31
N SER A 102 10.10 6.75 4.06
CA SER A 102 10.37 5.41 3.54
C SER A 102 11.64 5.29 2.74
N ASN A 103 12.00 6.31 1.96
CA ASN A 103 13.19 6.26 1.12
C ASN A 103 14.47 6.43 1.95
N VAL A 104 15.56 5.77 1.55
CA VAL A 104 16.89 5.97 2.15
C VAL A 104 17.58 7.25 1.63
N ASP A 105 17.02 7.85 0.57
CA ASP A 105 17.37 9.23 0.20
C ASP A 105 17.08 10.16 1.37
N GLY A 106 18.14 10.77 1.91
CA GLY A 106 18.06 11.63 3.09
C GLY A 106 17.15 12.85 2.92
N ALA A 107 16.79 13.22 1.68
CA ALA A 107 15.79 14.25 1.42
C ALA A 107 14.41 13.90 2.03
N ASP A 108 14.04 12.62 2.07
CA ASP A 108 12.73 12.18 2.57
C ASP A 108 12.58 12.50 4.07
N LEU A 109 13.52 12.01 4.89
CA LEU A 109 13.53 12.34 6.32
C LEU A 109 13.72 13.85 6.55
N HIS A 110 14.60 14.50 5.79
CA HIS A 110 14.86 15.93 5.93
C HIS A 110 13.57 16.75 5.76
N GLU A 111 12.84 16.55 4.67
CA GLU A 111 11.59 17.26 4.41
C GLU A 111 10.49 16.88 5.41
N ALA A 112 10.47 15.62 5.87
CA ALA A 112 9.49 15.17 6.84
C ALA A 112 9.65 15.81 8.22
N VAL A 113 10.85 16.24 8.63
CA VAL A 113 11.10 16.80 9.98
C VAL A 113 11.45 18.29 10.00
N ARG A 114 11.68 18.93 8.84
CA ARG A 114 12.23 20.30 8.76
C ARG A 114 11.49 21.37 9.56
N ASP A 115 10.18 21.24 9.70
CA ASP A 115 9.26 22.19 10.35
C ASP A 115 8.61 21.61 11.61
N LEU A 116 9.08 20.45 12.08
CA LEU A 116 8.55 19.80 13.28
C LEU A 116 9.32 20.21 14.54
N ASP A 117 8.61 20.32 15.66
CA ASP A 117 9.21 20.48 16.99
C ASP A 117 9.58 19.10 17.58
N PRO A 118 10.86 18.81 17.86
CA PRO A 118 11.29 17.57 18.51
C PRO A 118 10.52 17.25 19.80
N ALA A 119 10.16 18.27 20.60
CA ALA A 119 9.44 18.10 21.85
C ALA A 119 7.99 17.61 21.69
N GLU A 120 7.43 17.70 20.48
CA GLU A 120 6.04 17.33 20.17
C GLU A 120 5.95 16.22 19.12
N THR A 121 7.08 15.57 18.76
CA THR A 121 7.16 14.61 17.64
C THR A 121 7.37 13.18 18.12
N LEU A 122 6.48 12.28 17.73
CA LEU A 122 6.55 10.85 17.96
C LEU A 122 6.95 10.12 16.68
N PHE A 123 7.93 9.22 16.76
CA PHE A 123 8.34 8.34 15.69
C PHE A 123 7.80 6.92 15.88
N VAL A 124 7.22 6.37 14.82
CA VAL A 124 6.72 4.99 14.75
C VAL A 124 7.63 4.21 13.81
N VAL A 125 8.48 3.32 14.34
CA VAL A 125 9.45 2.56 13.53
C VAL A 125 8.85 1.20 13.15
N ALA A 126 8.54 1.03 11.87
CA ALA A 126 7.78 -0.10 11.34
C ALA A 126 8.66 -1.06 10.52
N SER A 127 9.15 -2.13 11.15
CA SER A 127 9.96 -3.16 10.47
C SER A 127 9.83 -4.52 11.16
N LYS A 128 9.39 -5.52 10.40
CA LYS A 128 9.25 -6.92 10.86
C LYS A 128 10.53 -7.43 11.51
N THR A 129 11.64 -7.34 10.79
CA THR A 129 12.94 -7.86 11.25
C THR A 129 13.70 -6.87 12.14
N PHE A 130 13.33 -5.58 12.08
CA PHE A 130 14.08 -4.47 12.68
C PHE A 130 15.53 -4.38 12.18
N THR A 131 15.78 -4.82 10.94
CA THR A 131 17.10 -4.83 10.30
C THR A 131 17.09 -4.29 8.87
N THR A 132 15.93 -3.85 8.37
CA THR A 132 15.81 -3.21 7.05
C THR A 132 16.71 -1.97 6.99
N ILE A 133 17.62 -1.93 6.03
CA ILE A 133 18.69 -0.90 5.97
C ILE A 133 18.08 0.49 5.93
N GLU A 134 17.12 0.70 5.02
CA GLU A 134 16.45 1.97 4.80
C GLU A 134 15.75 2.45 6.08
N THR A 135 14.93 1.58 6.68
CA THR A 135 14.18 1.88 7.91
C THR A 135 15.09 2.19 9.10
N ILE A 136 16.12 1.37 9.34
CA ILE A 136 17.01 1.56 10.51
C ILE A 136 17.93 2.77 10.31
N THR A 137 18.36 3.05 9.09
CA THR A 137 19.14 4.26 8.76
C THR A 137 18.30 5.51 9.03
N ASN A 138 17.04 5.53 8.58
CA ASN A 138 16.12 6.63 8.85
C ASN A 138 15.78 6.75 10.34
N ALA A 139 15.50 5.65 11.04
CA ALA A 139 15.22 5.67 12.47
C ALA A 139 16.42 6.19 13.28
N THR A 140 17.65 5.79 12.93
CA THR A 140 18.88 6.27 13.58
C THR A 140 19.09 7.76 13.33
N SER A 141 18.83 8.22 12.10
CA SER A 141 18.91 9.64 11.73
C SER A 141 17.85 10.47 12.45
N ALA A 142 16.61 9.97 12.54
CA ALA A 142 15.52 10.59 13.29
C ALA A 142 15.83 10.66 14.79
N ARG A 143 16.43 9.60 15.36
CA ARG A 143 16.89 9.59 16.75
C ARG A 143 17.96 10.66 16.99
N THR A 144 18.90 10.80 16.06
CA THR A 144 19.94 11.83 16.12
C THR A 144 19.33 13.24 16.06
N TRP A 145 18.39 13.47 15.15
CA TRP A 145 17.65 14.73 15.03
C TRP A 145 16.88 15.06 16.31
N LEU A 146 16.16 14.09 16.87
CA LEU A 146 15.39 14.25 18.10
C LEU A 146 16.30 14.65 19.27
N LEU A 147 17.37 13.88 19.50
CA LEU A 147 18.29 14.12 20.61
C LEU A 147 19.01 15.47 20.47
N ALA A 148 19.41 15.87 19.25
CA ALA A 148 19.97 17.19 19.00
C ALA A 148 18.99 18.31 19.37
N GLY A 149 17.70 18.10 19.11
CA GLY A 149 16.62 19.03 19.46
C GLY A 149 16.25 19.07 20.95
N LEU A 150 16.58 18.02 21.70
CA LEU A 150 16.22 17.86 23.12
C LEU A 150 17.42 17.88 24.07
N GLY A 151 18.56 18.45 23.64
CA GLY A 151 19.74 18.61 24.50
C GLY A 151 20.57 17.34 24.73
N GLY A 152 20.32 16.25 23.99
CA GLY A 152 21.12 15.03 23.99
C GLY A 152 20.72 13.97 25.02
N GLU A 153 19.58 14.14 25.71
CA GLU A 153 19.13 13.24 26.77
C GLU A 153 18.59 11.91 26.21
N SER A 154 19.32 10.82 26.44
CA SER A 154 19.01 9.49 25.88
C SER A 154 17.64 8.95 26.29
N GLU A 155 17.17 9.37 27.45
CA GLU A 155 15.90 9.02 28.07
C GLU A 155 14.70 9.52 27.24
N ALA A 156 14.91 10.55 26.40
CA ALA A 156 13.87 11.06 25.52
C ALA A 156 13.39 10.00 24.51
N VAL A 157 14.24 9.04 24.13
CA VAL A 157 13.89 8.00 23.14
C VAL A 157 12.66 7.21 23.58
N ALA A 158 12.56 6.85 24.86
CA ALA A 158 11.45 6.05 25.38
C ALA A 158 10.09 6.76 25.30
N ARG A 159 10.06 8.10 25.17
CA ARG A 159 8.84 8.92 25.06
C ARG A 159 8.49 9.30 23.61
N HIS A 160 9.48 9.21 22.71
CA HIS A 160 9.38 9.72 21.34
C HIS A 160 9.56 8.64 20.27
N PHE A 161 9.81 7.39 20.65
CA PHE A 161 9.89 6.26 19.72
C PHE A 161 9.05 5.08 20.19
N VAL A 162 8.30 4.50 19.26
CA VAL A 162 7.63 3.20 19.40
C VAL A 162 7.98 2.30 18.24
N ALA A 163 7.85 0.98 18.42
CA ALA A 163 8.25 0.00 17.40
C ALA A 163 7.09 -0.92 17.00
N LEU A 164 6.99 -1.21 15.70
CA LEU A 164 6.10 -2.22 15.15
C LEU A 164 7.00 -3.32 14.58
N SER A 165 7.17 -4.42 15.32
CA SER A 165 8.19 -5.42 15.02
C SER A 165 7.88 -6.78 15.63
N THR A 166 8.68 -7.78 15.27
CA THR A 166 8.71 -9.10 15.93
C THR A 166 10.03 -9.34 16.67
N ASN A 167 10.97 -8.38 16.63
CA ASN A 167 12.34 -8.55 17.12
C ASN A 167 12.60 -7.72 18.39
N VAL A 168 12.23 -8.28 19.55
CA VAL A 168 12.34 -7.62 20.86
C VAL A 168 13.78 -7.17 21.16
N GLU A 169 14.77 -8.02 20.85
CA GLU A 169 16.19 -7.71 21.13
C GLU A 169 16.64 -6.48 20.36
N LYS A 170 16.37 -6.40 19.05
CA LYS A 170 16.77 -5.25 18.23
C LYS A 170 16.03 -3.96 18.58
N VAL A 171 14.78 -4.06 19.01
CA VAL A 171 14.01 -2.91 19.49
C VAL A 171 14.61 -2.37 20.80
N ALA A 172 14.95 -3.26 21.73
CA ALA A 172 15.61 -2.89 22.98
C ALA A 172 17.01 -2.29 22.75
N ASP A 173 17.81 -2.89 21.85
CA ASP A 173 19.14 -2.40 21.47
C ASP A 173 19.10 -0.96 20.90
N PHE A 174 18.02 -0.61 20.19
CA PHE A 174 17.81 0.73 19.65
C PHE A 174 17.47 1.76 20.75
N GLY A 175 17.02 1.29 21.92
CA GLY A 175 16.64 2.12 23.07
C GLY A 175 15.14 2.40 23.18
N ILE A 176 14.30 1.66 22.44
CA ILE A 176 12.84 1.73 22.59
C ILE A 176 12.43 0.81 23.75
N ASP A 177 11.57 1.32 24.63
CA ASP A 177 10.94 0.52 25.68
C ASP A 177 10.12 -0.60 25.03
N THR A 178 10.36 -1.85 25.39
CA THR A 178 9.65 -3.01 24.84
C THR A 178 8.17 -2.99 25.20
N ALA A 179 7.76 -2.26 26.26
CA ALA A 179 6.36 -1.97 26.53
C ALA A 179 5.70 -1.17 25.38
N ASN A 180 6.48 -0.38 24.63
CA ASN A 180 6.05 0.39 23.46
C ASN A 180 6.32 -0.34 22.13
N MET A 181 6.57 -1.65 22.18
CA MET A 181 6.60 -2.51 21.00
C MET A 181 5.21 -3.11 20.74
N PHE A 182 4.74 -3.02 19.50
CA PHE A 182 3.49 -3.61 19.06
C PHE A 182 3.82 -4.76 18.10
N GLU A 183 3.44 -5.96 18.52
CA GLU A 183 3.81 -7.20 17.85
C GLU A 183 2.89 -7.52 16.68
N PHE A 184 3.44 -8.25 15.70
CA PHE A 184 2.69 -8.94 14.67
C PHE A 184 3.40 -10.24 14.32
N TRP A 185 2.86 -11.02 13.39
CA TRP A 185 3.27 -12.42 13.20
C TRP A 185 3.92 -12.70 11.84
N ASP A 186 4.59 -13.84 11.75
CA ASP A 186 5.28 -14.29 10.55
C ASP A 186 4.34 -14.56 9.37
N TRP A 187 3.12 -15.03 9.65
CA TRP A 187 2.03 -15.26 8.69
C TRP A 187 1.38 -13.98 8.15
N VAL A 188 1.76 -12.82 8.66
CA VAL A 188 1.43 -11.51 8.09
C VAL A 188 2.50 -11.14 7.07
N GLY A 189 2.12 -11.19 5.78
CA GLY A 189 2.95 -10.70 4.68
C GLY A 189 2.99 -9.16 4.66
N GLY A 190 4.12 -8.56 4.28
CA GLY A 190 4.29 -7.10 4.36
C GLY A 190 3.21 -6.32 3.59
N ARG A 191 2.92 -6.71 2.34
CA ARG A 191 1.86 -6.10 1.51
C ARG A 191 0.42 -6.39 1.97
N TYR A 192 0.25 -7.22 2.99
CA TYR A 192 -1.03 -7.59 3.64
C TYR A 192 -1.01 -7.25 5.15
N SER A 193 -0.17 -6.31 5.57
CA SER A 193 0.11 -6.07 6.99
C SER A 193 -0.59 -4.85 7.58
N PHE A 194 -1.14 -3.98 6.74
CA PHE A 194 -1.60 -2.66 7.15
C PHE A 194 -2.72 -2.70 8.21
N ASP A 195 -3.57 -3.71 8.18
CA ASP A 195 -4.64 -3.98 9.16
C ASP A 195 -4.13 -4.67 10.46
N SER A 196 -2.82 -4.84 10.61
CA SER A 196 -2.15 -5.28 11.86
C SER A 196 -1.61 -4.10 12.68
N ALA A 197 -0.65 -4.37 13.58
CA ALA A 197 0.15 -3.36 14.28
C ALA A 197 0.72 -2.28 13.35
N ILE A 198 1.06 -2.62 12.10
CA ILE A 198 1.55 -1.68 11.08
C ILE A 198 0.60 -0.47 10.89
N GLY A 199 -0.71 -0.65 11.14
CA GLY A 199 -1.71 0.41 11.08
C GLY A 199 -1.70 1.40 12.24
N LEU A 200 -0.77 1.33 13.20
CA LEU A 200 -0.78 2.17 14.40
C LEU A 200 -0.80 3.67 14.09
N SER A 201 -0.01 4.13 13.11
CA SER A 201 0.02 5.54 12.71
C SER A 201 -1.33 6.02 12.18
N LEU A 202 -2.05 5.17 11.45
CA LEU A 202 -3.43 5.46 11.03
C LEU A 202 -4.39 5.47 12.23
N MET A 203 -4.32 4.48 13.13
CA MET A 203 -5.18 4.42 14.31
C MET A 203 -5.01 5.68 15.19
N ILE A 204 -3.80 6.21 15.31
CA ILE A 204 -3.56 7.49 15.97
C ILE A 204 -4.24 8.63 15.21
N ALA A 205 -4.19 8.64 13.87
CA ALA A 205 -4.77 9.67 13.05
C ALA A 205 -6.32 9.72 13.11
N ILE A 206 -7.00 8.57 12.93
CA ILE A 206 -8.46 8.50 12.80
C ILE A 206 -9.18 8.04 14.08
N GLY A 207 -8.45 7.55 15.07
CA GLY A 207 -8.96 7.00 16.32
C GLY A 207 -9.29 5.50 16.27
N PRO A 208 -9.33 4.82 17.43
CA PRO A 208 -9.55 3.36 17.50
C PRO A 208 -10.88 2.91 16.90
N ASP A 209 -11.98 3.63 17.14
CA ASP A 209 -13.30 3.24 16.66
C ASP A 209 -13.38 3.21 15.14
N ARG A 210 -12.79 4.21 14.47
CA ARG A 210 -12.72 4.27 13.00
C ARG A 210 -11.77 3.24 12.43
N PHE A 211 -10.70 2.89 13.16
CA PHE A 211 -9.83 1.79 12.77
C PHE A 211 -10.57 0.44 12.84
N ARG A 212 -11.34 0.19 13.92
CA ARG A 212 -12.17 -1.02 14.04
C ARG A 212 -13.27 -1.07 12.98
N GLU A 213 -13.92 0.05 12.67
CA GLU A 213 -14.88 0.16 11.55
C GLU A 213 -14.24 -0.25 10.21
N MET A 214 -12.98 0.12 9.98
CA MET A 214 -12.24 -0.32 8.80
C MET A 214 -12.03 -1.83 8.80
N LEU A 215 -11.57 -2.42 9.91
CA LEU A 215 -11.41 -3.88 10.05
C LEU A 215 -12.71 -4.63 9.79
N ASP A 216 -13.84 -4.12 10.30
CA ASP A 216 -15.17 -4.69 10.02
C ASP A 216 -15.46 -4.68 8.51
N GLY A 217 -15.07 -3.62 7.81
CA GLY A 217 -15.14 -3.53 6.35
C GLY A 217 -14.36 -4.61 5.62
N PHE A 218 -13.12 -4.88 6.06
CA PHE A 218 -12.35 -6.00 5.53
C PHE A 218 -13.06 -7.35 5.80
N HIS A 219 -13.53 -7.55 7.03
CA HIS A 219 -14.18 -8.80 7.45
C HIS A 219 -15.47 -9.08 6.65
N LEU A 220 -16.24 -8.04 6.31
CA LEU A 220 -17.43 -8.19 5.46
C LEU A 220 -17.09 -8.82 4.10
N VAL A 221 -15.97 -8.42 3.49
CA VAL A 221 -15.54 -8.96 2.21
C VAL A 221 -14.88 -10.32 2.36
N ASP A 222 -14.20 -10.59 3.48
CA ASP A 222 -13.70 -11.93 3.81
C ASP A 222 -14.83 -12.95 3.88
N GLU A 223 -15.91 -12.61 4.58
CA GLU A 223 -17.08 -13.48 4.72
C GLU A 223 -17.82 -13.64 3.38
N HIS A 224 -17.96 -12.56 2.61
CA HIS A 224 -18.49 -12.64 1.25
C HIS A 224 -17.66 -13.57 0.37
N PHE A 225 -16.34 -13.41 0.35
CA PHE A 225 -15.44 -14.25 -0.44
C PHE A 225 -15.51 -15.72 -0.01
N ARG A 226 -15.64 -15.98 1.29
CA ARG A 226 -15.68 -17.33 1.86
C ARG A 226 -16.99 -18.06 1.61
N THR A 227 -18.12 -17.34 1.52
CA THR A 227 -19.46 -17.95 1.60
C THR A 227 -20.35 -17.73 0.36
N ALA A 228 -20.09 -16.70 -0.45
CA ALA A 228 -20.91 -16.42 -1.62
C ALA A 228 -20.74 -17.50 -2.71
N PRO A 229 -21.82 -17.88 -3.43
CA PRO A 229 -21.73 -18.71 -4.63
C PRO A 229 -20.79 -18.10 -5.67
N ALA A 230 -20.09 -18.94 -6.44
CA ALA A 230 -19.04 -18.50 -7.34
C ALA A 230 -19.49 -17.44 -8.35
N GLU A 231 -20.70 -17.59 -8.90
CA GLU A 231 -21.33 -16.68 -9.86
C GLU A 231 -21.73 -15.32 -9.30
N SER A 232 -21.69 -15.16 -7.97
CA SER A 232 -22.00 -13.90 -7.26
C SER A 232 -20.87 -13.47 -6.31
N ASN A 233 -19.71 -14.10 -6.42
CA ASN A 233 -18.54 -13.83 -5.59
C ASN A 233 -17.67 -12.76 -6.27
N ALA A 234 -17.69 -11.54 -5.74
CA ALA A 234 -17.11 -10.38 -6.42
C ALA A 234 -15.59 -10.48 -6.60
N PRO A 235 -14.77 -10.81 -5.58
CA PRO A 235 -13.33 -11.02 -5.78
C PRO A 235 -13.02 -12.14 -6.77
N LEU A 236 -13.79 -13.24 -6.75
CA LEU A 236 -13.62 -14.35 -7.69
C LEU A 236 -13.88 -13.91 -9.14
N LEU A 237 -15.01 -13.25 -9.39
CA LEU A 237 -15.34 -12.75 -10.74
C LEU A 237 -14.28 -11.76 -11.23
N LEU A 238 -13.79 -10.86 -10.37
CA LEU A 238 -12.73 -9.92 -10.73
C LEU A 238 -11.41 -10.63 -11.04
N GLY A 239 -11.03 -11.64 -10.26
CA GLY A 239 -9.85 -12.46 -10.52
C GLY A 239 -9.97 -13.20 -11.85
N LEU A 240 -11.12 -13.80 -12.14
CA LEU A 240 -11.41 -14.50 -13.39
C LEU A 240 -11.37 -13.57 -14.61
N LEU A 241 -11.90 -12.34 -14.50
CA LEU A 241 -11.78 -11.33 -15.55
C LEU A 241 -10.31 -10.95 -15.80
N GLY A 242 -9.52 -10.83 -14.74
CA GLY A 242 -8.09 -10.57 -14.85
C GLY A 242 -7.34 -11.70 -15.58
N VAL A 243 -7.62 -12.96 -15.23
CA VAL A 243 -7.08 -14.13 -15.94
C VAL A 243 -7.55 -14.16 -17.39
N TRP A 244 -8.83 -13.86 -17.66
CA TRP A 244 -9.39 -13.84 -19.00
C TRP A 244 -8.65 -12.87 -19.92
N TYR A 245 -8.46 -11.62 -19.49
CA TYR A 245 -7.78 -10.62 -20.32
C TYR A 245 -6.27 -10.85 -20.39
N GLY A 246 -5.62 -11.27 -19.30
CA GLY A 246 -4.19 -11.61 -19.32
C GLY A 246 -3.91 -12.80 -20.24
N ASP A 247 -4.50 -13.96 -19.94
CA ASP A 247 -4.08 -15.22 -20.55
C ASP A 247 -4.67 -15.44 -21.96
N PHE A 248 -5.83 -14.83 -22.27
CA PHE A 248 -6.52 -15.05 -23.54
C PHE A 248 -6.52 -13.84 -24.49
N PHE A 249 -6.39 -12.61 -23.97
CA PHE A 249 -6.24 -11.39 -24.77
C PHE A 249 -4.80 -10.85 -24.78
N GLY A 250 -3.92 -11.41 -23.94
CA GLY A 250 -2.52 -11.00 -23.85
C GLY A 250 -2.32 -9.66 -23.16
N ALA A 251 -3.31 -9.19 -22.38
CA ALA A 251 -3.26 -7.92 -21.67
C ALA A 251 -2.16 -7.93 -20.61
N GLN A 252 -1.11 -7.13 -20.80
CA GLN A 252 0.06 -7.13 -19.92
C GLN A 252 -0.07 -6.18 -18.72
N SER A 253 -1.10 -5.34 -18.71
CA SER A 253 -1.31 -4.33 -17.68
C SER A 253 -2.74 -4.30 -17.16
N HIS A 254 -2.91 -3.61 -16.04
CA HIS A 254 -4.20 -3.37 -15.42
C HIS A 254 -4.23 -1.96 -14.83
N ALA A 255 -5.00 -1.07 -15.44
CA ALA A 255 -5.16 0.29 -14.92
C ALA A 255 -6.17 0.32 -13.76
N VAL A 256 -5.80 0.95 -12.63
CA VAL A 256 -6.72 1.25 -11.52
C VAL A 256 -6.87 2.76 -11.39
N LEU A 257 -8.09 3.24 -11.62
CA LEU A 257 -8.43 4.65 -11.87
C LEU A 257 -9.45 5.13 -10.85
N PRO A 258 -9.06 5.43 -9.60
CA PRO A 258 -10.00 5.86 -8.59
C PRO A 258 -10.53 7.26 -8.88
N TYR A 259 -11.86 7.44 -8.95
CA TYR A 259 -12.48 8.78 -9.09
C TYR A 259 -12.69 9.41 -7.71
N SER A 260 -11.57 9.61 -7.01
CA SER A 260 -11.49 10.29 -5.71
C SER A 260 -10.07 10.80 -5.50
N HIS A 261 -9.93 12.07 -5.10
CA HIS A 261 -8.62 12.63 -4.78
C HIS A 261 -7.97 11.96 -3.56
N TYR A 262 -8.78 11.60 -2.55
CA TYR A 262 -8.28 10.92 -1.35
C TYR A 262 -7.69 9.53 -1.65
N LEU A 263 -8.10 8.90 -2.75
CA LEU A 263 -7.53 7.63 -3.22
C LEU A 263 -6.29 7.82 -4.12
N SER A 264 -5.61 8.96 -4.06
CA SER A 264 -4.42 9.25 -4.89
C SER A 264 -3.25 8.29 -4.72
N LYS A 265 -3.15 7.64 -3.56
CA LYS A 265 -2.13 6.62 -3.27
C LYS A 265 -2.63 5.18 -3.42
N PHE A 266 -3.92 4.99 -3.74
CA PHE A 266 -4.53 3.65 -3.79
C PHE A 266 -3.87 2.76 -4.84
N THR A 267 -3.63 3.29 -6.03
CA THR A 267 -2.97 2.53 -7.10
C THR A 267 -1.53 2.15 -6.74
N ALA A 268 -0.78 3.02 -6.07
CA ALA A 268 0.57 2.71 -5.60
C ALA A 268 0.59 1.59 -4.52
N TYR A 269 -0.42 1.57 -3.65
CA TYR A 269 -0.62 0.45 -2.73
C TYR A 269 -0.93 -0.87 -3.49
N LEU A 270 -1.84 -0.82 -4.47
CA LEU A 270 -2.20 -2.00 -5.27
C LEU A 270 -1.06 -2.52 -6.14
N GLN A 271 -0.14 -1.65 -6.59
CA GLN A 271 1.07 -2.07 -7.28
C GLN A 271 1.87 -3.07 -6.46
N GLN A 272 2.09 -2.78 -5.18
CA GLN A 272 2.78 -3.72 -4.32
C GLN A 272 1.92 -4.97 -4.07
N LEU A 273 0.64 -4.79 -3.76
CA LEU A 273 -0.26 -5.90 -3.44
C LEU A 273 -0.32 -6.93 -4.58
N ASP A 274 -0.53 -6.50 -5.83
CA ASP A 274 -0.72 -7.37 -6.98
C ASP A 274 0.63 -7.84 -7.56
N MET A 275 1.53 -6.90 -7.89
CA MET A 275 2.75 -7.23 -8.64
C MET A 275 3.77 -8.01 -7.80
N GLU A 276 3.94 -7.67 -6.52
CA GLU A 276 4.85 -8.42 -5.64
C GLU A 276 4.26 -9.79 -5.25
N SER A 277 2.92 -9.93 -5.27
CA SER A 277 2.27 -11.22 -5.07
C SER A 277 2.38 -12.12 -6.28
N ASN A 278 1.94 -11.65 -7.44
CA ASN A 278 1.66 -12.49 -8.61
C ASN A 278 2.67 -12.34 -9.75
N GLY A 279 3.63 -11.41 -9.67
CA GLY A 279 4.74 -11.28 -10.62
C GLY A 279 5.76 -12.42 -10.47
N LYS A 280 5.33 -13.65 -10.73
CA LYS A 280 6.07 -14.89 -10.49
C LYS A 280 6.29 -15.66 -11.79
N SER A 281 7.41 -16.38 -11.85
CA SER A 281 7.80 -17.19 -13.02
C SER A 281 7.91 -18.68 -12.72
N VAL A 282 7.54 -19.10 -11.51
CA VAL A 282 7.67 -20.48 -11.03
C VAL A 282 6.39 -20.86 -10.29
N ASP A 283 5.88 -22.07 -10.58
CA ASP A 283 4.72 -22.64 -9.90
C ASP A 283 5.06 -23.13 -8.49
N ARG A 284 4.04 -23.60 -7.76
CA ARG A 284 4.18 -24.08 -6.37
C ARG A 284 5.00 -25.36 -6.24
N GLU A 285 5.18 -26.11 -7.32
CA GLU A 285 6.00 -27.32 -7.39
C GLU A 285 7.46 -27.03 -7.77
N GLY A 286 7.78 -25.80 -8.15
CA GLY A 286 9.12 -25.38 -8.53
C GLY A 286 9.42 -25.46 -10.03
N HIS A 287 8.41 -25.63 -10.88
CA HIS A 287 8.57 -25.61 -12.33
C HIS A 287 8.38 -24.20 -12.90
N PRO A 288 9.17 -23.79 -13.90
CA PRO A 288 8.89 -22.57 -14.64
C PRO A 288 7.51 -22.61 -15.30
N VAL A 289 6.75 -21.51 -15.19
CA VAL A 289 5.45 -21.38 -15.86
C VAL A 289 5.63 -20.96 -17.32
N GLU A 290 4.76 -21.44 -18.21
CA GLU A 290 4.74 -21.10 -19.65
C GLU A 290 3.57 -20.16 -20.03
N TRP A 291 2.79 -19.70 -19.03
CA TRP A 291 1.69 -18.74 -19.16
C TRP A 291 2.04 -17.39 -18.53
N GLN A 292 1.25 -16.36 -18.83
CA GLN A 292 1.36 -15.05 -18.17
C GLN A 292 0.88 -15.15 -16.71
N THR A 293 1.47 -14.35 -15.83
CA THR A 293 1.06 -14.26 -14.41
C THR A 293 0.63 -12.82 -14.10
N GLY A 294 1.06 -12.25 -12.96
CA GLY A 294 0.62 -10.92 -12.51
C GLY A 294 0.87 -9.81 -13.55
N PRO A 295 -0.12 -8.94 -13.82
CA PRO A 295 0.03 -7.84 -14.77
C PRO A 295 0.80 -6.66 -14.17
N VAL A 296 1.23 -5.72 -15.01
CA VAL A 296 1.69 -4.40 -14.55
C VAL A 296 0.49 -3.58 -14.08
N VAL A 297 0.43 -3.27 -12.79
CA VAL A 297 -0.61 -2.40 -12.23
C VAL A 297 -0.18 -0.94 -12.31
N TRP A 298 -1.07 -0.06 -12.76
CA TRP A 298 -0.76 1.35 -12.92
C TRP A 298 -2.00 2.24 -12.89
N GLY A 299 -1.82 3.57 -12.81
CA GLY A 299 -2.92 4.52 -12.86
C GLY A 299 -2.79 5.69 -11.87
N THR A 300 -3.63 6.69 -12.07
CA THR A 300 -3.78 7.89 -11.24
C THR A 300 -5.26 8.22 -11.05
N PRO A 301 -5.61 9.08 -10.08
CA PRO A 301 -7.00 9.47 -9.88
C PRO A 301 -7.65 10.10 -11.11
N GLY A 302 -8.93 9.80 -11.30
CA GLY A 302 -9.79 10.61 -12.15
C GLY A 302 -10.06 11.98 -11.51
N THR A 303 -10.10 13.07 -12.26
CA THR A 303 -9.99 13.20 -13.73
C THR A 303 -8.56 13.42 -14.22
N ASN A 304 -7.55 13.50 -13.34
CA ASN A 304 -6.17 13.80 -13.71
C ASN A 304 -5.62 12.85 -14.78
N GLY A 305 -5.88 11.54 -14.66
CA GLY A 305 -5.49 10.55 -15.67
C GLY A 305 -6.07 10.83 -17.07
N GLN A 306 -7.27 11.42 -17.14
CA GLN A 306 -7.92 11.80 -18.41
C GLN A 306 -7.10 12.80 -19.21
N HIS A 307 -6.35 13.65 -18.51
CA HIS A 307 -5.53 14.70 -19.08
C HIS A 307 -4.03 14.33 -19.12
N ALA A 308 -3.70 13.06 -18.90
CA ALA A 308 -2.32 12.56 -18.93
C ALA A 308 -2.14 11.46 -19.98
N TYR A 309 -2.87 10.35 -19.84
CA TYR A 309 -2.62 9.13 -20.62
C TYR A 309 -3.89 8.49 -21.19
N TYR A 310 -5.09 9.03 -20.94
CA TYR A 310 -6.31 8.56 -21.61
C TYR A 310 -6.30 8.87 -23.12
N GLN A 311 -5.29 9.54 -23.65
CA GLN A 311 -5.05 9.57 -25.09
C GLN A 311 -4.52 8.24 -25.62
N LEU A 312 -3.91 7.39 -24.77
CA LEU A 312 -3.37 6.08 -25.13
C LEU A 312 -4.43 4.96 -25.01
N LEU A 313 -5.34 5.04 -24.03
CA LEU A 313 -6.36 4.00 -23.83
C LEU A 313 -7.29 3.82 -25.05
N PRO A 314 -7.74 4.88 -25.76
CA PRO A 314 -8.68 4.77 -26.87
C PRO A 314 -8.09 4.52 -28.28
N PRO A 315 -6.80 4.81 -28.59
CA PRO A 315 -6.21 4.42 -29.87
C PRO A 315 -4.96 3.53 -29.74
N GLY A 316 -5.14 2.25 -30.04
CA GLY A 316 -4.15 1.46 -30.78
C GLY A 316 -3.43 0.35 -30.01
N HIS A 317 -3.79 -0.89 -30.37
CA HIS A 317 -2.99 -2.12 -30.35
C HIS A 317 -2.81 -2.94 -29.09
N GLU A 318 -3.24 -2.52 -27.90
CA GLU A 318 -3.18 -3.41 -26.72
C GLU A 318 -4.49 -3.30 -25.93
N ASP A 319 -5.12 -4.45 -25.71
CA ASP A 319 -6.32 -4.60 -24.88
C ASP A 319 -5.93 -4.39 -23.42
N ASP A 320 -5.86 -3.15 -22.92
CA ASP A 320 -5.60 -2.86 -21.51
C ASP A 320 -6.93 -2.80 -20.73
N PRO A 321 -7.27 -3.82 -19.90
CA PRO A 321 -8.46 -3.79 -19.07
C PRO A 321 -8.31 -2.73 -17.98
N GLY A 322 -8.95 -1.58 -18.20
CA GLY A 322 -9.03 -0.50 -17.22
C GLY A 322 -10.11 -0.75 -16.17
N ARG A 323 -9.82 -0.46 -14.91
CA ARG A 323 -10.79 -0.51 -13.81
C ARG A 323 -10.91 0.85 -13.15
N SER A 324 -12.13 1.23 -12.82
CA SER A 324 -12.43 2.46 -12.09
C SER A 324 -13.16 2.13 -10.79
N ASP A 325 -12.54 2.46 -9.66
CA ASP A 325 -13.17 2.38 -8.33
C ASP A 325 -13.67 3.78 -7.91
N ARG A 326 -14.78 3.86 -7.16
CA ARG A 326 -15.55 5.10 -7.02
C ARG A 326 -16.39 5.17 -5.73
N LEU A 327 -16.79 6.40 -5.39
CA LEU A 327 -17.70 6.82 -4.33
C LEU A 327 -18.99 7.45 -4.92
N ARG A 328 -20.09 7.52 -4.18
CA ARG A 328 -21.37 8.12 -4.64
C ARG A 328 -21.59 9.50 -4.05
N GLN A 329 -21.05 9.75 -2.86
CA GLN A 329 -21.17 11.01 -2.14
C GLN A 329 -19.80 11.68 -1.99
N PRO A 330 -19.74 13.03 -2.07
CA PRO A 330 -18.55 13.78 -1.65
C PRO A 330 -18.35 13.66 -0.13
N VAL A 331 -17.17 14.01 0.36
CA VAL A 331 -16.94 14.05 1.81
C VAL A 331 -17.75 15.17 2.47
N ASP A 332 -18.26 14.88 3.67
CA ASP A 332 -19.17 15.75 4.43
C ASP A 332 -18.58 17.11 4.81
N GLU A 333 -17.24 17.23 4.89
CA GLU A 333 -16.56 18.47 5.25
C GLU A 333 -16.66 19.57 4.16
N LEU A 334 -17.09 19.23 2.93
CA LEU A 334 -17.15 20.19 1.83
C LEU A 334 -18.36 21.12 1.96
N GLY A 335 -18.12 22.43 1.83
CA GLY A 335 -19.18 23.41 1.60
C GLY A 335 -19.93 23.14 0.29
N ALA A 336 -21.17 23.63 0.19
CA ALA A 336 -22.08 23.31 -0.92
C ALA A 336 -21.49 23.56 -2.33
N GLU A 337 -20.69 24.62 -2.50
CA GLU A 337 -20.04 24.94 -3.77
C GLU A 337 -19.04 23.85 -4.22
N LEU A 338 -18.21 23.37 -3.30
CA LEU A 338 -17.25 22.30 -3.59
C LEU A 338 -17.94 20.94 -3.72
N ALA A 339 -18.96 20.67 -2.90
CA ALA A 339 -19.74 19.44 -2.99
C ALA A 339 -20.43 19.29 -4.36
N ALA A 340 -20.91 20.39 -4.96
CA ALA A 340 -21.52 20.38 -6.29
C ALA A 340 -20.56 19.94 -7.42
N GLN A 341 -19.24 20.06 -7.22
CA GLN A 341 -18.24 19.58 -8.19
C GLN A 341 -18.23 18.04 -8.29
N HIS A 342 -18.78 17.33 -7.31
CA HIS A 342 -18.86 15.88 -7.31
C HIS A 342 -19.65 15.36 -8.52
N ASP A 343 -20.77 16.00 -8.88
CA ASP A 343 -21.56 15.57 -10.04
C ASP A 343 -20.78 15.73 -11.36
N LEU A 344 -19.89 16.72 -11.45
CA LEU A 344 -19.00 16.90 -12.61
C LEU A 344 -17.93 15.80 -12.67
N LEU A 345 -17.34 15.42 -11.53
CA LEU A 345 -16.45 14.26 -11.43
C LEU A 345 -17.15 12.99 -11.91
N MET A 346 -18.44 12.86 -11.59
CA MET A 346 -19.24 11.68 -11.93
C MET A 346 -19.72 11.62 -13.36
N ALA A 347 -20.08 12.76 -13.93
CA ALA A 347 -20.32 12.86 -15.36
C ALA A 347 -19.11 12.33 -16.15
N ASN A 348 -17.90 12.70 -15.73
CA ASN A 348 -16.66 12.24 -16.33
C ASN A 348 -16.44 10.72 -16.20
N LEU A 349 -16.64 10.13 -15.02
CA LEU A 349 -16.51 8.68 -14.87
C LEU A 349 -17.47 7.91 -15.78
N PHE A 350 -18.75 8.28 -15.76
CA PHE A 350 -19.77 7.62 -16.55
C PHE A 350 -19.52 7.78 -18.05
N ALA A 351 -19.14 8.99 -18.48
CA ALA A 351 -18.82 9.27 -19.88
C ALA A 351 -17.59 8.49 -20.36
N GLN A 352 -16.54 8.36 -19.55
CA GLN A 352 -15.34 7.61 -19.93
C GLN A 352 -15.62 6.11 -20.06
N GLY A 353 -16.37 5.52 -19.12
CA GLY A 353 -16.78 4.11 -19.24
C GLY A 353 -17.59 3.85 -20.51
N GLN A 354 -18.50 4.76 -20.86
CA GLN A 354 -19.27 4.69 -22.10
C GLN A 354 -18.38 4.86 -23.35
N ALA A 355 -17.48 5.84 -23.35
CA ALA A 355 -16.59 6.12 -24.47
C ALA A 355 -15.63 4.96 -24.77
N LEU A 356 -15.08 4.34 -23.73
CA LEU A 356 -14.21 3.16 -23.85
C LEU A 356 -14.98 1.94 -24.39
N ALA A 357 -16.20 1.71 -23.91
CA ALA A 357 -17.00 0.57 -24.34
C ALA A 357 -17.49 0.69 -25.79
N PHE A 358 -18.01 1.85 -26.19
CA PHE A 358 -18.75 1.99 -27.45
C PHE A 358 -18.02 2.77 -28.54
N GLY A 359 -17.01 3.57 -28.17
CA GLY A 359 -16.29 4.39 -29.13
C GLY A 359 -17.19 5.38 -29.86
N LYS A 360 -16.79 5.68 -31.10
CA LYS A 360 -17.46 6.63 -32.00
C LYS A 360 -17.03 6.35 -33.43
N THR A 361 -17.98 5.97 -34.27
CA THR A 361 -17.76 5.57 -35.67
C THR A 361 -17.40 6.74 -36.57
N ALA A 362 -16.78 6.45 -37.72
CA ALA A 362 -16.46 7.47 -38.72
C ALA A 362 -17.70 8.20 -39.25
N ASP A 363 -18.85 7.53 -39.37
CA ASP A 363 -20.09 8.15 -39.84
C ASP A 363 -20.69 9.11 -38.81
N GLU A 364 -20.61 8.76 -37.51
CA GLU A 364 -20.98 9.68 -36.43
C GLU A 364 -20.07 10.91 -36.41
N VAL A 365 -18.77 10.74 -36.64
CA VAL A 365 -17.82 11.87 -36.76
C VAL A 365 -18.14 12.74 -37.97
N ARG A 366 -18.48 12.16 -39.13
CA ARG A 366 -18.90 12.92 -40.32
C ARG A 366 -20.20 13.69 -40.07
N ALA A 367 -21.15 13.09 -39.37
CA ALA A 367 -22.43 13.72 -39.04
C ALA A 367 -22.26 15.00 -38.18
N GLU A 368 -21.14 15.14 -37.46
CA GLU A 368 -20.78 16.35 -36.71
C GLU A 368 -20.19 17.47 -37.58
N GLY A 369 -20.06 17.27 -38.89
CA GLY A 369 -19.49 18.26 -39.81
C GLY A 369 -17.98 18.39 -39.70
N VAL A 370 -17.29 17.35 -39.20
CA VAL A 370 -15.83 17.29 -39.15
C VAL A 370 -15.25 17.17 -40.57
N PRO A 371 -14.17 17.90 -40.91
CA PRO A 371 -13.49 17.74 -42.21
C PRO A 371 -13.04 16.29 -42.44
N GLU A 372 -13.19 15.78 -43.68
CA GLU A 372 -12.97 14.37 -44.00
C GLU A 372 -11.55 13.89 -43.64
N GLU A 373 -10.54 14.76 -43.78
CA GLU A 373 -9.15 14.45 -43.41
C GLU A 373 -8.95 14.22 -41.91
N GLN A 374 -9.87 14.70 -41.06
CA GLN A 374 -9.82 14.53 -39.61
C GLN A 374 -10.65 13.35 -39.11
N VAL A 375 -11.54 12.80 -39.95
CA VAL A 375 -12.45 11.70 -39.56
C VAL A 375 -11.69 10.49 -39.01
N PRO A 376 -10.61 9.99 -39.65
CA PRO A 376 -9.86 8.85 -39.11
C PRO A 376 -9.21 9.14 -37.75
N HIS A 377 -8.81 10.39 -37.50
CA HIS A 377 -8.15 10.82 -36.26
C HIS A 377 -9.12 11.07 -35.11
N ARG A 378 -10.41 11.22 -35.39
CA ARG A 378 -11.48 11.44 -34.40
C ARG A 378 -12.43 10.24 -34.27
N THR A 379 -12.14 9.15 -34.96
CA THR A 379 -12.85 7.87 -34.82
C THR A 379 -12.29 7.11 -33.62
N PHE A 380 -13.18 6.61 -32.77
CA PHE A 380 -12.84 5.82 -31.60
C PHE A 380 -13.37 4.40 -31.80
N ARG A 381 -12.50 3.39 -31.69
CA ARG A 381 -12.90 1.99 -31.97
C ARG A 381 -13.88 1.43 -30.94
N GLY A 382 -13.82 1.91 -29.70
CA GLY A 382 -14.56 1.31 -28.59
C GLY A 382 -14.04 -0.10 -28.28
N ASN A 383 -14.88 -0.93 -27.66
CA ASN A 383 -14.57 -2.29 -27.23
C ASN A 383 -13.39 -2.39 -26.23
N HIS A 384 -13.18 -1.34 -25.43
CA HIS A 384 -12.24 -1.35 -24.32
C HIS A 384 -12.98 -1.71 -23.02
N PRO A 385 -12.68 -2.86 -22.38
CA PRO A 385 -13.44 -3.33 -21.25
C PRO A 385 -13.15 -2.50 -20.01
N THR A 386 -14.19 -2.22 -19.23
CA THR A 386 -14.03 -1.59 -17.92
C THR A 386 -14.87 -2.27 -16.84
N THR A 387 -14.34 -2.29 -15.62
CA THR A 387 -15.12 -2.60 -14.40
C THR A 387 -15.33 -1.32 -13.61
N THR A 388 -16.57 -1.07 -13.19
CA THR A 388 -16.93 0.04 -12.30
C THR A 388 -17.33 -0.48 -10.93
N VAL A 389 -16.61 -0.06 -9.88
CA VAL A 389 -17.00 -0.29 -8.48
C VAL A 389 -17.50 1.02 -7.89
N LEU A 390 -18.77 1.07 -7.53
CA LEU A 390 -19.44 2.26 -6.99
C LEU A 390 -19.84 2.01 -5.53
N ALA A 391 -19.12 2.64 -4.60
CA ALA A 391 -19.49 2.68 -3.19
C ALA A 391 -20.36 3.91 -2.88
N ALA A 392 -21.12 3.89 -1.78
CA ALA A 392 -21.94 5.04 -1.38
C ALA A 392 -21.10 6.23 -0.90
N GLU A 393 -20.05 5.98 -0.12
CA GLU A 393 -19.20 6.99 0.50
C GLU A 393 -17.84 6.34 0.80
N LEU A 394 -16.75 7.12 0.92
CA LEU A 394 -15.47 6.60 1.39
C LEU A 394 -15.41 6.67 2.91
N THR A 395 -15.99 5.67 3.55
CA THR A 395 -15.83 5.48 5.00
C THR A 395 -14.64 4.58 5.31
N PRO A 396 -14.18 4.52 6.57
CA PRO A 396 -13.19 3.53 6.99
C PRO A 396 -13.59 2.10 6.58
N SER A 397 -14.87 1.71 6.80
CA SER A 397 -15.37 0.39 6.38
C SER A 397 -15.25 0.19 4.87
N VAL A 398 -15.65 1.17 4.05
CA VAL A 398 -15.58 1.05 2.58
C VAL A 398 -14.15 0.92 2.10
N LEU A 399 -13.19 1.65 2.71
CA LEU A 399 -11.78 1.46 2.39
C LEU A 399 -11.33 0.02 2.67
N GLY A 400 -11.69 -0.54 3.83
CA GLY A 400 -11.39 -1.94 4.16
C GLY A 400 -12.01 -2.93 3.16
N GLN A 401 -13.26 -2.70 2.75
CA GLN A 401 -13.93 -3.50 1.73
C GLN A 401 -13.20 -3.45 0.38
N LEU A 402 -12.78 -2.26 -0.07
CA LEU A 402 -12.05 -2.09 -1.32
C LEU A 402 -10.71 -2.81 -1.30
N ILE A 403 -9.97 -2.74 -0.20
CA ILE A 403 -8.67 -3.42 -0.09
C ILE A 403 -8.87 -4.94 -0.08
N ALA A 404 -9.75 -5.46 0.78
CA ALA A 404 -10.04 -6.91 0.86
C ALA A 404 -10.53 -7.48 -0.49
N LEU A 405 -11.30 -6.70 -1.26
CA LEU A 405 -11.74 -7.07 -2.60
C LEU A 405 -10.54 -7.35 -3.52
N TYR A 406 -9.49 -6.53 -3.45
CA TYR A 406 -8.27 -6.71 -4.22
C TYR A 406 -7.36 -7.80 -3.65
N GLU A 407 -7.25 -7.94 -2.33
CA GLU A 407 -6.49 -9.04 -1.71
C GLU A 407 -7.01 -10.41 -2.18
N HIS A 408 -8.33 -10.59 -2.16
CA HIS A 408 -8.95 -11.84 -2.62
C HIS A 408 -8.92 -12.00 -4.14
N LYS A 409 -9.02 -10.91 -4.92
CA LYS A 409 -8.77 -10.94 -6.38
C LYS A 409 -7.37 -11.48 -6.68
N VAL A 410 -6.36 -10.95 -6.00
CA VAL A 410 -4.95 -11.38 -6.15
C VAL A 410 -4.78 -12.85 -5.76
N PHE A 411 -5.39 -13.28 -4.66
CA PHE A 411 -5.39 -14.69 -4.24
C PHE A 411 -6.01 -15.61 -5.29
N VAL A 412 -7.16 -15.23 -5.86
CA VAL A 412 -7.85 -16.03 -6.91
C VAL A 412 -6.95 -16.21 -8.13
N GLN A 413 -6.35 -15.12 -8.62
CA GLN A 413 -5.47 -15.18 -9.78
C GLN A 413 -4.25 -16.08 -9.52
N GLY A 414 -3.57 -15.89 -8.37
CA GLY A 414 -2.42 -16.72 -8.00
C GLY A 414 -2.76 -18.19 -7.82
N ALA A 415 -3.95 -18.49 -7.27
CA ALA A 415 -4.43 -19.86 -7.14
C ALA A 415 -4.70 -20.52 -8.50
N ILE A 416 -5.25 -19.79 -9.48
CA ILE A 416 -5.48 -20.29 -10.85
C ILE A 416 -4.16 -20.56 -11.56
N TRP A 417 -3.20 -19.63 -11.47
CA TRP A 417 -1.87 -19.78 -12.08
C TRP A 417 -0.97 -20.77 -11.35
N ASN A 418 -1.43 -21.34 -10.23
CA ASN A 418 -0.67 -22.27 -9.39
C ASN A 418 0.69 -21.70 -8.94
N ILE A 419 0.72 -20.43 -8.53
CA ILE A 419 1.93 -19.75 -8.02
C ILE A 419 1.83 -19.47 -6.53
N ASP A 420 2.95 -19.19 -5.88
CA ASP A 420 2.97 -18.71 -4.49
C ASP A 420 2.81 -17.19 -4.45
N SER A 421 1.61 -16.69 -4.13
CA SER A 421 1.32 -15.25 -4.05
C SER A 421 1.91 -14.56 -2.81
N PHE A 422 2.57 -15.29 -1.92
CA PHE A 422 2.86 -14.82 -0.56
C PHE A 422 4.34 -14.75 -0.22
N ASP A 423 5.21 -15.26 -1.09
CA ASP A 423 6.66 -15.02 -1.04
C ASP A 423 7.09 -13.80 -1.89
N GLN A 424 8.39 -13.48 -1.85
CA GLN A 424 8.98 -12.40 -2.64
C GLN A 424 10.49 -12.61 -2.91
N TRP A 425 10.93 -13.79 -3.31
CA TRP A 425 12.36 -14.10 -3.49
C TRP A 425 13.10 -13.18 -4.49
N GLY A 426 12.38 -12.57 -5.43
CA GLY A 426 12.94 -11.68 -6.45
C GLY A 426 13.64 -10.43 -5.91
N VAL A 427 13.38 -10.02 -4.66
CA VAL A 427 13.99 -8.79 -4.09
C VAL A 427 15.37 -9.02 -3.46
N GLU A 428 15.76 -10.27 -3.19
CA GLU A 428 16.95 -10.58 -2.38
C GLU A 428 18.26 -10.32 -3.12
N LEU A 429 18.32 -10.60 -4.43
CA LEU A 429 19.54 -10.38 -5.22
C LEU A 429 19.97 -8.91 -5.21
N GLY A 430 19.02 -7.99 -5.36
CA GLY A 430 19.29 -6.55 -5.32
C GLY A 430 19.90 -6.12 -3.98
N LYS A 431 19.35 -6.61 -2.86
CA LYS A 431 19.87 -6.31 -1.51
C LYS A 431 21.30 -6.81 -1.31
N VAL A 432 21.61 -8.02 -1.79
CA VAL A 432 22.97 -8.59 -1.69
C VAL A 432 23.96 -7.78 -2.53
N LEU A 433 23.59 -7.43 -3.76
CA LEU A 433 24.45 -6.65 -4.65
C LEU A 433 24.68 -5.23 -4.13
N ALA A 434 23.65 -4.57 -3.58
CA ALA A 434 23.79 -3.24 -2.97
C ALA A 434 24.80 -3.24 -1.81
N LYS A 435 24.68 -4.20 -0.87
CA LYS A 435 25.64 -4.37 0.25
C LYS A 435 27.07 -4.60 -0.23
N ARG A 436 27.25 -5.29 -1.37
CA ARG A 436 28.57 -5.55 -1.94
C ARG A 436 29.18 -4.30 -2.58
N VAL A 437 28.36 -3.43 -3.19
CA VAL A 437 28.83 -2.21 -3.88
C VAL A 437 29.06 -1.06 -2.89
N GLU A 438 28.31 -1.01 -1.79
CA GLU A 438 28.35 0.08 -0.81
C GLU A 438 29.78 0.46 -0.34
N PRO A 439 30.65 -0.47 0.10
CA PRO A 439 32.02 -0.13 0.53
C PRO A 439 32.87 0.51 -0.58
N ALA A 440 32.61 0.19 -1.85
CA ALA A 440 33.31 0.84 -2.96
C ALA A 440 32.95 2.32 -3.07
N LEU A 441 31.73 2.70 -2.70
CA LEU A 441 31.20 4.06 -2.77
C LEU A 441 31.53 4.89 -1.53
N THR A 442 31.54 4.27 -0.35
CA THR A 442 31.69 4.95 0.95
C THR A 442 33.14 5.01 1.42
N GLU A 443 33.84 3.87 1.40
CA GLU A 443 35.21 3.71 1.90
C GLU A 443 36.24 3.73 0.77
N GLY A 444 35.75 3.50 -0.44
CA GLY A 444 36.58 3.44 -1.61
C GLY A 444 37.28 2.11 -1.82
N ALA A 445 36.78 1.06 -1.17
CA ALA A 445 37.27 -0.31 -1.27
C ALA A 445 37.25 -0.82 -2.72
N ASP A 446 38.18 -1.73 -3.02
CA ASP A 446 38.13 -2.50 -4.27
C ASP A 446 37.13 -3.66 -4.10
N VAL A 447 36.19 -3.78 -5.04
CA VAL A 447 35.15 -4.81 -5.00
C VAL A 447 35.37 -5.73 -6.19
N PRO A 448 35.96 -6.93 -5.98
CA PRO A 448 36.26 -7.85 -7.07
C PRO A 448 34.96 -8.32 -7.71
N GLY A 449 34.95 -8.54 -9.03
CA GLY A 449 33.83 -9.16 -9.75
C GLY A 449 32.62 -8.24 -10.01
N LEU A 450 32.83 -6.92 -10.05
CA LEU A 450 31.90 -6.00 -10.71
C LEU A 450 32.05 -6.14 -12.23
N ASP A 451 30.94 -6.08 -12.95
CA ASP A 451 30.97 -6.01 -14.40
C ASP A 451 31.52 -4.64 -14.89
N PRO A 452 31.97 -4.52 -16.16
CA PRO A 452 32.57 -3.30 -16.66
C PRO A 452 31.68 -2.05 -16.57
N SER A 453 30.35 -2.21 -16.69
CA SER A 453 29.41 -1.09 -16.58
C SER A 453 29.35 -0.59 -15.14
N THR A 454 29.11 -1.48 -14.18
CA THR A 454 29.03 -1.13 -12.77
C THR A 454 30.34 -0.53 -12.25
N ALA A 455 31.49 -1.09 -12.64
CA ALA A 455 32.80 -0.56 -12.26
C ALA A 455 33.02 0.87 -12.79
N ALA A 456 32.65 1.15 -14.04
CA ALA A 456 32.76 2.49 -14.63
C ALA A 456 31.85 3.51 -13.93
N LEU A 457 30.62 3.11 -13.56
CA LEU A 457 29.68 3.96 -12.82
C LEU A 457 30.20 4.29 -11.41
N VAL A 458 30.71 3.30 -10.67
CA VAL A 458 31.33 3.49 -9.34
C VAL A 458 32.49 4.49 -9.44
N ALA A 459 33.39 4.32 -10.42
CA ALA A 459 34.53 5.21 -10.62
C ALA A 459 34.09 6.64 -10.97
N THR A 460 33.08 6.78 -11.84
CA THR A 460 32.52 8.07 -12.24
C THR A 460 31.88 8.77 -11.04
N TYR A 461 31.01 8.08 -10.29
CA TYR A 461 30.34 8.63 -9.11
C TYR A 461 31.34 9.12 -8.06
N ARG A 462 32.37 8.33 -7.74
CA ARG A 462 33.42 8.72 -6.79
C ARG A 462 34.21 9.94 -7.24
N THR A 463 34.44 10.07 -8.55
CA THR A 463 35.13 11.24 -9.11
C THR A 463 34.29 12.50 -8.98
N LEU A 464 32.98 12.40 -9.23
CA LEU A 464 32.05 13.52 -9.09
C LEU A 464 31.87 13.95 -7.63
N ARG A 465 31.86 13.01 -6.67
CA ARG A 465 31.68 13.30 -5.23
C ARG A 465 32.88 13.99 -4.56
N LYS A 466 34.08 13.89 -5.15
CA LYS A 466 35.30 14.52 -4.60
C LYS A 466 35.46 16.00 -5.00
N LYS A 467 34.70 16.47 -5.98
CA LYS A 467 34.62 17.89 -6.36
C LYS A 467 33.51 18.55 -5.58
#